data_AF-A0A849F6I5-F1
#
_entry.id   AF-A0A849F6I5-F1
#
_cell.length_a   1.000
_cell.length_b   1.000
_cell.length_c   1.000
_cell.angle_alpha   90.00
_cell.angle_beta   90.00
_cell.angle_gamma   90.00
#
_symmetry.space_group_name_H-M   'P 1'
#
loop_
_entity.id
_entity.type
_entity.pdbx_description
1 polymer ?
#
loop_
_entity_poly.entity_id
_entity_poly.type
_entity_poly.pdbx_seq_one_letter_code
_entity_poly.pdbx_strand_id
1 'polypeptide(L)'
;MKPTRQMKSAARFYAVQALFQMEAAGQGADTVLREFEDHRFGATYEGAEMAEGDLDLFRELVGNAVNLQAKIDQMTDRALVAKWPIARIDPTLRALFRAAGAE
;
A
#
# COMPACT_ATOMS: atom_id res chain seq x y z
N MET A 1 -3.04 9.74 20.53
CA MET A 1 -3.97 10.71 19.92
C MET A 1 -4.79 9.97 18.86
N LYS A 2 -6.08 10.28 18.66
CA LYS A 2 -6.83 9.63 17.57
C LYS A 2 -6.33 10.17 16.21
N PRO A 3 -6.02 9.31 15.23
CA PRO A 3 -5.52 9.75 13.93
C PRO A 3 -6.57 10.56 13.17
N THR A 4 -6.14 11.63 12.52
CA THR A 4 -7.03 12.52 11.75
C THR A 4 -7.46 11.86 10.43
N ARG A 5 -8.49 12.41 9.78
CA ARG A 5 -8.89 11.93 8.44
C ARG A 5 -7.75 12.01 7.44
N GLN A 6 -6.95 13.09 7.49
CA GLN A 6 -5.79 13.27 6.62
C GLN A 6 -4.72 12.21 6.86
N MET A 7 -4.42 11.88 8.12
CA MET A 7 -3.44 10.83 8.47
C MET A 7 -3.85 9.46 7.94
N LYS A 8 -5.15 9.13 8.02
CA LYS A 8 -5.66 7.87 7.46
C LYS A 8 -5.60 7.84 5.93
N SER A 9 -5.84 8.97 5.26
CA SER A 9 -5.69 9.08 3.81
C SER A 9 -4.22 8.93 3.40
N ALA A 10 -3.30 9.56 4.13
CA ALA A 10 -1.87 9.43 3.91
C ALA A 10 -1.39 7.98 4.13
N ALA A 11 -1.83 7.31 5.20
CA ALA A 11 -1.50 5.89 5.45
C ALA A 11 -1.91 4.96 4.30
N ARG A 12 -3.10 5.13 3.72
CA ARG A 12 -3.53 4.36 2.54
C ARG A 12 -2.67 4.66 1.32
N PHE A 13 -2.33 5.93 1.10
CA PHE A 13 -1.44 6.32 0.01
C PHE A 13 -0.05 5.66 0.17
N TYR A 14 0.52 5.71 1.36
CA TYR A 14 1.79 5.05 1.67
C TYR A 14 1.71 3.53 1.53
N ALA A 15 0.61 2.89 1.92
CA ALA A 15 0.42 1.45 1.74
C ALA A 15 0.46 1.04 0.26
N VAL A 16 -0.17 1.83 -0.64
CA VAL A 16 -0.09 1.59 -2.09
C VAL A 16 1.34 1.72 -2.59
N GLN A 17 2.07 2.76 -2.16
CA GLN A 17 3.47 2.95 -2.56
C GLN A 17 4.37 1.83 -2.07
N ALA A 18 4.20 1.39 -0.81
CA ALA A 18 4.94 0.30 -0.22
C ALA A 18 4.70 -1.03 -0.97
N LEU A 19 3.44 -1.37 -1.24
CA LEU A 19 3.10 -2.60 -1.98
C LEU A 19 3.61 -2.58 -3.43
N PHE A 20 3.56 -1.42 -4.08
CA PHE A 20 4.18 -1.23 -5.39
C PHE A 20 5.70 -1.43 -5.32
N GLN A 21 6.37 -0.81 -4.35
CA GLN A 21 7.82 -0.93 -4.18
C GLN A 21 8.24 -2.38 -3.90
N MET A 22 7.50 -3.10 -3.05
CA MET A 22 7.73 -4.53 -2.81
C MET A 22 7.69 -5.35 -4.10
N GLU A 23 6.68 -5.12 -4.93
CA GLU A 23 6.52 -5.84 -6.20
C GLU A 23 7.58 -5.45 -7.22
N ALA A 24 7.83 -4.14 -7.40
CA ALA A 24 8.73 -3.61 -8.42
C ALA A 24 10.22 -3.88 -8.10
N ALA A 25 10.60 -3.84 -6.83
CA ALA A 25 11.99 -4.03 -6.39
C ALA A 25 12.26 -5.42 -5.78
N GLY A 26 11.24 -6.28 -5.66
CA GLY A 26 11.37 -7.60 -5.03
C GLY A 26 11.76 -7.52 -3.54
N GLN A 27 11.43 -6.42 -2.86
CA GLN A 27 11.78 -6.21 -1.45
C GLN A 27 10.76 -6.88 -0.52
N GLY A 28 11.24 -7.44 0.59
CA GLY A 28 10.40 -7.99 1.64
C GLY A 28 9.65 -6.91 2.42
N ALA A 29 8.48 -7.27 2.98
CA ALA A 29 7.60 -6.37 3.72
C ALA A 29 8.31 -5.64 4.86
N ASP A 30 9.09 -6.35 5.68
CA ASP A 30 9.79 -5.78 6.83
C ASP A 30 10.81 -4.69 6.45
N THR A 31 11.43 -4.81 5.28
CA THR A 31 12.39 -3.81 4.78
C THR A 31 11.65 -2.56 4.32
N VAL A 32 10.57 -2.73 3.56
CA VAL A 32 9.77 -1.61 3.05
C VAL A 32 9.05 -0.88 4.17
N LEU A 33 8.48 -1.60 5.14
CA LEU A 33 7.84 -0.99 6.32
C LEU A 33 8.80 -0.07 7.07
N ARG A 34 10.00 -0.56 7.39
CA ARG A 34 11.03 0.25 8.08
C ARG A 34 11.44 1.48 7.27
N GLU A 35 11.68 1.34 5.97
CA GLU A 35 12.02 2.48 5.11
C GLU A 35 10.93 3.57 5.15
N PHE A 36 9.66 3.16 5.09
CA PHE A 36 8.56 4.11 5.14
C PHE A 36 8.47 4.82 6.50
N GLU A 37 8.57 4.06 7.58
CA GLU A 37 8.56 4.57 8.95
C GLU A 37 9.67 5.57 9.23
N ASP A 38 10.88 5.27 8.77
CA ASP A 38 12.07 6.06 9.08
C ASP A 38 12.23 7.28 8.15
N HIS A 39 11.66 7.23 6.94
CA HIS A 39 12.03 8.18 5.88
C HIS A 39 10.89 8.78 5.06
N ARG A 40 9.65 8.27 5.11
CA ARG A 40 8.56 8.74 4.22
C ARG A 40 7.53 9.61 4.94
N PHE A 41 7.17 9.25 6.16
CA PHE A 41 6.16 9.96 6.95
C PHE A 41 6.72 11.33 7.38
N GLY A 42 6.00 12.42 7.10
CA GLY A 42 6.47 13.77 7.41
C GLY A 42 7.69 14.23 6.60
N ALA A 43 8.13 13.45 5.61
CA ALA A 43 9.33 13.76 4.84
C ALA A 43 9.13 15.02 3.99
N THR A 44 10.18 15.82 3.84
CA THR A 44 10.16 16.99 2.95
C THR A 44 10.94 16.68 1.68
N TYR A 45 10.28 16.76 0.53
CA TYR A 45 10.87 16.58 -0.79
C TYR A 45 10.73 17.86 -1.60
N GLU A 46 11.85 18.39 -2.11
CA GLU A 46 11.85 19.57 -3.01
C GLU A 46 11.02 20.77 -2.48
N GLY A 47 10.95 20.93 -1.15
CA GLY A 47 10.18 21.97 -0.48
C GLY A 47 8.70 21.64 -0.21
N ALA A 48 8.22 20.46 -0.60
CA ALA A 48 6.89 19.95 -0.27
C ALA A 48 6.96 18.97 0.91
N GLU A 49 6.15 19.23 1.94
CA GLU A 49 6.02 18.37 3.11
C GLU A 49 4.98 17.27 2.87
N MET A 50 5.38 16.02 3.04
CA MET A 50 4.51 14.87 2.99
C MET A 50 3.66 14.81 4.24
N ALA A 51 2.37 14.50 4.10
CA ALA A 51 1.49 14.40 5.26
C ALA A 51 1.91 13.26 6.20
N GLU A 52 1.88 13.51 7.50
CA GLU A 52 2.00 12.45 8.49
C GLU A 52 0.91 11.39 8.28
N GLY A 53 1.29 10.12 8.34
CA GLY A 53 0.38 8.99 8.20
C GLY A 53 -0.01 8.39 9.55
N ASP A 54 -1.15 7.70 9.57
CA ASP A 54 -1.52 6.80 10.65
C ASP A 54 -0.68 5.52 10.56
N LEU A 55 0.36 5.44 11.40
CA LEU A 55 1.35 4.36 11.35
C LEU A 55 0.74 2.97 11.62
N ASP A 56 -0.18 2.88 12.56
CA ASP A 56 -0.82 1.61 12.90
C ASP A 56 -1.68 1.12 11.72
N LEU A 57 -2.46 2.02 11.11
CA LEU A 57 -3.23 1.71 9.91
C LEU A 57 -2.33 1.31 8.73
N PHE A 58 -1.20 2.02 8.52
CA PHE A 58 -0.25 1.67 7.46
C PHE A 58 0.31 0.26 7.63
N ARG A 59 0.80 -0.07 8.84
CA ARG A 59 1.32 -1.41 9.17
C ARG A 59 0.27 -2.48 8.98
N GLU A 60 -0.96 -2.22 9.44
CA GLU A 60 -2.09 -3.13 9.30
C GLU A 60 -2.40 -3.40 7.81
N LEU A 61 -2.51 -2.37 6.98
CA LEU A 61 -2.82 -2.52 5.56
C LEU A 61 -1.74 -3.30 4.81
N VAL A 62 -0.45 -2.97 5.01
CA VAL A 62 0.65 -3.67 4.33
C VAL A 62 0.73 -5.12 4.83
N GLY A 63 0.62 -5.33 6.15
CA GLY A 63 0.64 -6.67 6.74
C GLY A 63 -0.52 -7.54 6.26
N ASN A 64 -1.75 -7.00 6.26
CA ASN A 64 -2.93 -7.69 5.77
C ASN A 64 -2.82 -8.01 4.27
N ALA A 65 -2.32 -7.07 3.46
CA ALA A 65 -2.14 -7.28 2.02
C ALA A 65 -1.16 -8.43 1.74
N VAL A 66 -0.08 -8.55 2.51
CA VAL A 66 0.88 -9.66 2.39
C VAL A 66 0.28 -10.97 2.89
N ASN A 67 -0.35 -10.96 4.07
CA ASN A 67 -0.92 -12.15 4.69
C ASN A 67 -2.11 -12.74 3.92
N LEU A 68 -2.90 -11.88 3.26
CA LEU A 68 -4.12 -12.25 2.55
C LEU A 68 -3.96 -12.15 1.03
N GLN A 69 -2.74 -11.99 0.51
CA GLN A 69 -2.48 -11.67 -0.89
C GLN A 69 -3.23 -12.58 -1.87
N ALA A 70 -3.14 -13.90 -1.69
CA ALA A 70 -3.79 -14.86 -2.58
C ALA A 70 -5.32 -14.71 -2.61
N LYS A 71 -5.93 -14.42 -1.46
CA LYS A 71 -7.39 -14.21 -1.35
C LYS A 71 -7.79 -12.90 -2.01
N ILE A 72 -7.04 -11.81 -1.76
CA ILE A 72 -7.31 -10.49 -2.34
C ILE A 72 -7.14 -10.52 -3.86
N ASP A 73 -6.06 -11.12 -4.35
CA ASP A 73 -5.79 -11.26 -5.79
C ASP A 73 -6.88 -12.10 -6.48
N GLN A 74 -7.34 -13.19 -5.86
CA GLN A 74 -8.44 -14.00 -6.39
C GLN A 74 -9.77 -13.23 -6.44
N MET A 75 -10.12 -12.49 -5.39
CA MET A 75 -11.34 -11.67 -5.36
C MET A 75 -11.29 -10.57 -6.42
N THR A 76 -10.13 -9.93 -6.56
CA THR A 76 -9.89 -8.89 -7.56
C THR A 76 -10.01 -9.44 -8.97
N ASP A 77 -9.35 -10.56 -9.28
CA ASP A 77 -9.39 -11.19 -10.61
C ASP A 77 -10.82 -11.57 -11.02
N ARG A 78 -11.63 -12.07 -10.07
CA ARG A 78 -13.06 -12.36 -10.31
C ARG A 78 -13.93 -11.13 -10.57
N ALA A 79 -13.53 -9.96 -10.05
CA ALA A 79 -14.23 -8.71 -10.27
C ALA A 79 -13.83 -8.03 -11.59
N LEU A 80 -12.69 -8.42 -12.18
CA LEU A 80 -12.23 -7.90 -13.46
C LEU A 80 -12.93 -8.57 -14.64
N VAL A 81 -13.06 -7.84 -15.74
CA VAL A 81 -13.55 -8.40 -17.01
C VAL A 81 -12.54 -9.41 -17.56
N ALA A 82 -13.01 -10.49 -18.17
CA ALA A 82 -12.17 -11.62 -18.61
C ALA A 82 -10.97 -11.23 -19.50
N LYS A 83 -11.07 -10.12 -20.26
CA LYS A 83 -9.96 -9.61 -21.09
C LYS A 83 -8.78 -9.05 -20.29
N TRP A 84 -8.99 -8.71 -19.01
CA TRP A 84 -8.05 -8.04 -18.11
C TRP A 84 -7.81 -8.88 -16.83
N PRO A 85 -7.15 -10.04 -16.93
CA PRO A 85 -6.72 -10.78 -15.74
C PRO A 85 -5.76 -9.93 -14.90
N ILE A 86 -5.73 -10.16 -13.58
CA ILE A 86 -4.93 -9.37 -12.63
C ILE A 86 -3.44 -9.30 -12.99
N ALA A 87 -2.90 -10.36 -13.58
CA ALA A 87 -1.50 -10.42 -14.05
C ALA A 87 -1.17 -9.41 -15.17
N ARG A 88 -2.18 -8.88 -15.88
CA ARG A 88 -2.02 -7.85 -16.93
C ARG A 88 -2.26 -6.43 -16.44
N ILE A 89 -2.72 -6.25 -15.21
CA ILE A 89 -2.92 -4.93 -14.62
C ILE A 89 -1.56 -4.28 -14.34
N ASP A 90 -1.50 -2.95 -14.38
CA ASP A 90 -0.29 -2.21 -13.98
C ASP A 90 0.04 -2.46 -12.48
N PRO A 91 1.32 -2.60 -12.09
CA PRO A 91 1.69 -2.82 -10.68
C PRO A 91 1.12 -1.80 -9.70
N THR A 92 0.99 -0.53 -10.08
CA THR A 92 0.41 0.51 -9.22
C THR A 92 -1.07 0.24 -8.95
N LEU A 93 -1.83 -0.14 -9.98
CA LEU A 93 -3.24 -0.51 -9.83
C LEU A 93 -3.41 -1.83 -9.06
N ARG A 94 -2.52 -2.81 -9.26
CA ARG A 94 -2.51 -4.02 -8.42
C ARG A 94 -2.25 -3.68 -6.95
N ALA A 95 -1.26 -2.83 -6.67
CA ALA A 95 -0.98 -2.37 -5.31
C ALA A 95 -2.18 -1.63 -4.70
N LEU A 96 -2.88 -0.80 -5.48
CA LEU A 96 -4.12 -0.16 -5.06
C LEU A 96 -5.20 -1.17 -4.69
N PHE A 97 -5.46 -2.17 -5.53
CA PHE A 97 -6.45 -3.20 -5.23
C PHE A 97 -6.07 -4.05 -4.02
N ARG A 98 -4.78 -4.36 -3.85
CA ARG A 98 -4.28 -5.09 -2.69
C ARG A 98 -4.45 -4.28 -1.40
N ALA A 99 -4.09 -3.00 -1.40
CA ALA A 99 -4.31 -2.12 -0.26
C ALA A 99 -5.81 -2.00 0.08
N ALA A 100 -6.66 -1.79 -0.92
CA ALA A 100 -8.10 -1.66 -0.71
C ALA A 100 -8.77 -2.96 -0.23
N GLY A 101 -8.30 -4.13 -0.69
CA GLY A 101 -8.81 -5.43 -0.24
C GLY A 101 -8.27 -5.88 1.12
N ALA A 102 -7.22 -5.22 1.62
CA ALA A 102 -6.60 -5.47 2.92
C ALA A 102 -7.19 -4.61 4.05
N GLU A 103 -8.02 -3.63 3.69
CA GLU A 103 -8.77 -2.76 4.59
C GLU A 103 -10.11 -3.38 5.01
#